data_AF-A0A353PVK2-F1
#
_entry.id   AF-A0A353PVK2-F1
#
_cell.length_a   1.000
_cell.length_b   1.000
_cell.length_c   1.000
_cell.angle_alpha   90.00
_cell.angle_beta   90.00
_cell.angle_gamma   90.00
#
_symmetry.space_group_name_H-M   'P 1'
#
loop_
_entity.id
_entity.type
_entity.pdbx_description
1 polymer ?
#
loop_
_entity_poly.entity_id
_entity_poly.type
_entity_poly.pdbx_seq_one_letter_code
_entity_poly.pdbx_strand_id
1 'polypeptide(L)'
;IPYQVNKANLITRIGELVRDKGIDGIANINDFSDRNGMKISIELKRGAIAKIVLNQLFTKTALQSTFGVINLALVKGRPETLTLKQLIQYFVEHRQEVVTRRTAFDLRKAEERAHILRGLIKAIQNIDEVIKIIKASRNIETAKNALKERFDFSDIQAQAIVDMRLGRLTSLEIEKLEKEL
;
A
#
# COMPACT_ATOMS: atom_id res chain seq x y z
N ILE A 1 15.17 -4.87 -26.31
CA ILE A 1 15.25 -3.50 -26.89
C ILE A 1 15.28 -2.48 -25.77
N PRO A 2 15.76 -1.25 -26.00
CA PRO A 2 15.84 -0.23 -24.95
C PRO A 2 14.46 0.19 -24.40
N TYR A 3 14.45 0.81 -23.22
CA TYR A 3 13.23 1.33 -22.58
C TYR A 3 12.52 2.34 -23.50
N GLN A 4 11.18 2.34 -23.50
CA GLN A 4 10.31 3.17 -24.34
C GLN A 4 10.49 3.01 -25.87
N VAL A 5 11.22 2.00 -26.35
CA VAL A 5 11.31 1.71 -27.78
C VAL A 5 10.17 0.80 -28.20
N ASN A 6 9.39 1.23 -29.20
CA ASN A 6 8.38 0.37 -29.81
C ASN A 6 9.05 -0.63 -30.76
N LYS A 7 8.80 -1.92 -30.52
CA LYS A 7 9.36 -3.03 -31.29
C LYS A 7 8.98 -2.97 -32.78
N ALA A 8 7.69 -2.77 -33.09
CA ALA A 8 7.22 -2.76 -34.47
C ALA A 8 7.86 -1.61 -35.25
N ASN A 9 7.91 -0.42 -34.65
CA ASN A 9 8.57 0.74 -35.26
C ASN A 9 10.06 0.51 -35.48
N LEU A 10 10.74 -0.17 -34.55
CA LEU A 10 12.15 -0.54 -34.71
C LEU A 10 12.33 -1.47 -35.91
N ILE A 11 11.51 -2.51 -36.05
CA ILE A 11 11.58 -3.47 -37.15
C ILE A 11 11.30 -2.79 -38.49
N THR A 12 10.24 -1.97 -38.56
CA THR A 12 9.90 -1.19 -39.76
C THR A 12 11.05 -0.28 -40.16
N ARG A 13 11.67 0.43 -39.20
CA ARG A 13 12.79 1.31 -39.47
C ARG A 13 14.02 0.57 -39.98
N ILE A 14 14.30 -0.63 -39.46
CA ILE A 14 15.38 -1.47 -39.99
C ILE A 14 15.04 -1.89 -41.43
N GLY A 15 13.80 -2.31 -41.70
CA GLY A 15 13.35 -2.67 -43.06
C GLY A 15 13.48 -1.53 -44.08
N GLU A 16 13.16 -0.30 -43.69
CA GLU A 16 13.39 0.91 -44.49
C GLU A 16 14.89 1.10 -44.80
N LEU A 17 15.75 1.03 -43.77
CA LEU A 17 17.19 1.20 -43.94
C LEU A 17 17.82 0.12 -44.84
N VAL A 18 17.26 -1.09 -44.86
CA VAL A 18 17.70 -2.16 -45.78
C VAL A 18 17.25 -1.85 -47.21
N ARG A 19 16.00 -1.41 -47.40
CA ARG A 19 15.44 -1.05 -48.71
C ARG A 19 16.17 0.12 -49.36
N ASP A 20 16.47 1.15 -48.57
CA ASP A 20 17.13 2.38 -49.04
C ASP A 20 18.65 2.23 -49.15
N LYS A 21 19.19 1.00 -48.98
CA LYS A 21 20.62 0.69 -48.94
C LYS A 21 21.40 1.48 -47.88
N GLY A 22 20.71 1.96 -46.84
CA GLY A 22 21.31 2.59 -45.67
C GLY A 22 22.07 1.60 -44.80
N ILE A 23 21.67 0.32 -44.81
CA ILE A 23 22.39 -0.82 -44.21
C ILE A 23 22.40 -1.94 -45.25
N ASP A 24 23.58 -2.39 -45.65
CA ASP A 24 23.72 -3.57 -46.52
C ASP A 24 24.15 -4.80 -45.71
N GLY A 25 23.88 -5.98 -46.25
CA GLY A 25 24.21 -7.25 -45.62
C GLY A 25 23.10 -7.88 -44.77
N ILE A 26 21.93 -7.25 -44.66
CA ILE A 26 20.72 -7.89 -44.08
C ILE A 26 19.94 -8.58 -45.20
N ALA A 27 19.63 -9.85 -45.01
CA ALA A 27 18.84 -10.67 -45.92
C ALA A 27 17.35 -10.64 -45.54
N ASN A 28 17.04 -10.81 -44.25
CA ASN A 28 15.65 -10.84 -43.77
C ASN A 28 15.55 -10.42 -42.29
N ILE A 29 14.36 -9.97 -41.87
CA ILE A 29 14.07 -9.57 -40.49
C ILE A 29 12.76 -10.24 -40.08
N ASN A 30 12.82 -11.10 -39.07
CA ASN A 30 11.68 -11.89 -38.60
C ASN A 30 11.40 -11.61 -37.12
N ASP A 31 10.14 -11.37 -36.77
CA ASP A 31 9.68 -11.24 -35.40
C ASP A 31 9.08 -12.56 -34.92
N PHE A 32 9.79 -13.26 -34.04
CA PHE A 32 9.35 -14.50 -33.39
C PHE A 32 8.88 -14.26 -31.96
N SER A 33 8.51 -13.02 -31.62
CA SER A 33 8.00 -12.74 -30.29
C SER A 33 6.63 -13.38 -30.10
N ASP A 34 6.45 -14.03 -28.96
CA ASP A 34 5.22 -14.67 -28.56
C ASP A 34 4.82 -14.23 -27.14
N ARG A 35 3.90 -14.96 -26.50
CA ARG A 35 3.48 -14.69 -25.12
C ARG A 35 4.56 -14.99 -24.09
N ASN A 36 5.56 -15.80 -24.43
CA ASN A 36 6.59 -16.29 -23.52
C ASN A 36 7.89 -15.50 -23.65
N GLY A 37 8.07 -14.72 -24.73
CA GLY A 37 9.26 -13.90 -24.88
C GLY A 37 9.29 -13.04 -26.13
N MET A 38 10.24 -12.10 -26.14
CA MET A 38 10.51 -11.24 -27.29
C MET A 38 11.74 -11.76 -28.04
N LYS A 39 11.60 -12.02 -29.35
CA LYS A 39 12.69 -12.47 -30.20
C LYS A 39 12.61 -11.82 -31.58
N ILE A 40 13.64 -11.05 -31.94
CA ILE A 40 13.81 -10.46 -33.28
C ILE A 40 15.02 -11.14 -33.90
N SER A 41 14.83 -11.78 -35.05
CA SER A 41 15.89 -12.43 -35.82
C SER A 41 16.25 -11.55 -37.01
N ILE A 42 17.53 -11.24 -37.17
CA ILE A 42 18.06 -10.51 -38.31
C ILE A 42 19.01 -11.46 -39.04
N GLU A 43 18.58 -11.93 -40.21
CA GLU A 43 19.37 -12.82 -41.05
C GLU A 43 20.28 -12.00 -41.95
N LEU A 44 21.53 -12.43 -42.10
CA LEU A 44 22.54 -11.73 -42.88
C LEU A 44 22.78 -12.41 -44.23
N LYS A 45 23.16 -11.61 -45.23
CA LYS A 45 23.60 -12.11 -46.54
C LYS A 45 24.93 -12.85 -46.40
N ARG A 46 25.18 -13.82 -47.27
CA ARG A 46 26.47 -14.52 -47.34
C ARG A 46 27.59 -13.52 -47.61
N GLY A 47 28.64 -13.55 -46.79
CA GLY A 47 29.79 -12.62 -46.90
C GLY A 47 29.62 -11.30 -46.11
N ALA A 48 28.44 -11.05 -45.52
CA ALA A 48 28.26 -9.89 -44.64
C ALA A 48 28.97 -10.11 -43.30
N ILE A 49 29.66 -9.08 -42.82
CA ILE A 49 30.35 -9.10 -41.51
C ILE A 49 29.34 -8.66 -40.44
N ALA A 50 28.89 -9.60 -39.61
CA ALA A 50 27.87 -9.36 -38.58
C ALA A 50 28.17 -8.16 -37.67
N LYS A 51 29.44 -7.99 -37.27
CA LYS A 51 29.85 -6.88 -36.40
C LYS A 51 29.64 -5.50 -37.05
N ILE A 52 29.85 -5.39 -38.37
CA ILE A 52 29.64 -4.13 -39.11
C ILE A 52 28.14 -3.81 -39.16
N VAL A 53 27.31 -4.81 -39.50
CA VAL A 53 25.86 -4.64 -39.56
C VAL A 53 25.30 -4.28 -38.18
N LEU A 54 25.76 -4.95 -37.12
CA LEU A 54 25.34 -4.65 -35.75
C LEU A 54 25.68 -3.21 -35.32
N ASN A 55 26.91 -2.74 -35.61
CA ASN A 55 27.30 -1.36 -35.33
C ASN A 55 26.46 -0.36 -36.11
N GLN A 56 26.15 -0.65 -37.38
CA GLN A 56 25.27 0.20 -38.17
C GLN A 56 23.84 0.23 -37.59
N LEU A 57 23.32 -0.91 -37.11
CA LEU A 57 22.03 -0.96 -36.44
C LEU A 57 22.03 -0.13 -35.15
N PHE A 58 23.07 -0.20 -34.33
CA PHE A 58 23.18 0.63 -33.13
C PHE A 58 23.24 2.13 -33.44
N THR A 59 23.97 2.54 -34.47
CA THR A 59 24.11 3.96 -34.81
C THR A 59 22.89 4.53 -35.55
N LYS A 60 22.24 3.73 -36.40
CA LYS A 60 21.19 4.21 -37.31
C LYS A 60 19.76 3.91 -36.84
N THR A 61 19.59 3.18 -35.74
CA THR A 61 18.28 2.78 -35.22
C THR A 61 18.20 2.92 -33.72
N ALA A 62 16.98 2.86 -33.17
CA ALA A 62 16.75 2.84 -31.72
C ALA A 62 17.09 1.49 -31.06
N LEU A 63 17.86 0.61 -31.72
CA LEU A 63 18.34 -0.64 -31.10
C LEU A 63 19.30 -0.35 -29.94
N GLN A 64 20.00 0.78 -30.00
CA GLN A 64 20.75 1.36 -28.89
C GLN A 64 20.27 2.81 -28.68
N SER A 65 20.01 3.18 -27.44
CA SER A 65 19.62 4.55 -27.08
C SER A 65 20.30 4.98 -25.78
N THR A 66 20.41 6.29 -25.58
CA THR A 66 20.82 6.88 -24.32
C THR A 66 19.57 7.21 -23.49
N PHE A 67 19.69 7.12 -22.16
CA PHE A 67 18.63 7.51 -21.25
C PHE A 67 19.15 8.60 -20.31
N GLY A 68 18.62 9.82 -20.43
CA GLY A 68 18.91 10.91 -19.52
C GLY A 68 18.10 10.78 -18.24
N VAL A 69 18.76 10.79 -17.09
CA VAL A 69 18.09 10.72 -15.79
C VAL A 69 17.90 12.13 -15.24
N ILE A 70 16.64 12.54 -15.06
CA ILE A 70 16.27 13.76 -14.35
C ILE A 70 15.25 13.38 -13.29
N ASN A 71 15.69 13.40 -12.03
CA ASN A 71 14.84 13.10 -10.88
C ASN A 71 14.05 14.36 -10.46
N LEU A 72 13.07 14.77 -11.25
CA LEU A 72 12.21 15.90 -10.93
C LEU A 72 10.98 15.41 -10.15
N ALA A 73 10.72 15.97 -8.97
CA ALA A 73 9.57 15.63 -8.14
C ALA A 73 9.00 16.87 -7.44
N LEU A 74 7.77 16.74 -6.92
CA LEU A 74 7.16 17.77 -6.08
C LEU A 74 7.56 17.55 -4.62
N VAL A 75 8.32 18.49 -4.06
CA VAL A 75 8.61 18.55 -2.62
C VAL A 75 7.76 19.67 -2.03
N LYS A 76 6.83 19.30 -1.14
CA LYS A 76 5.92 20.27 -0.48
C LYS A 76 5.21 21.20 -1.48
N GLY A 77 4.80 20.65 -2.62
CA GLY A 77 4.09 21.37 -3.68
C GLY A 77 4.97 22.17 -4.65
N ARG A 78 6.30 22.13 -4.52
CA ARG A 78 7.23 22.81 -5.42
C ARG A 78 8.05 21.82 -6.24
N PRO A 79 8.26 22.07 -7.54
CA PRO A 79 9.09 21.20 -8.37
C PRO A 79 10.56 21.36 -8.00
N GLU A 80 11.22 20.26 -7.67
CA GLU A 80 12.63 20.19 -7.32
C GLU A 80 13.33 19.03 -8.04
N THR A 81 14.55 19.26 -8.50
CA THR A 81 15.43 18.20 -9.02
C THR A 81 16.22 17.59 -7.87
N LEU A 82 16.10 16.28 -7.68
CA LEU A 82 16.58 15.57 -6.51
C LEU A 82 17.73 14.62 -6.83
N THR A 83 18.68 14.53 -5.91
CA THR A 83 19.65 13.43 -5.90
C THR A 83 18.98 12.13 -5.42
N LEU A 84 19.59 10.98 -5.71
CA LEU A 84 19.12 9.69 -5.21
C LEU A 84 19.00 9.66 -3.68
N LYS A 85 19.95 10.29 -2.98
CA LYS A 85 19.92 10.42 -1.52
C LYS A 85 18.69 11.18 -1.05
N GLN A 86 18.37 12.31 -1.67
CA GLN A 86 17.20 13.11 -1.32
C GLN A 86 15.89 12.37 -1.58
N LEU A 87 15.79 11.62 -2.69
CA LEU A 87 14.62 10.78 -2.98
C LEU A 87 14.38 9.76 -1.86
N ILE A 88 15.42 9.04 -1.45
CA ILE A 88 15.32 8.04 -0.38
C ILE A 88 14.99 8.73 0.96
N GLN A 89 15.60 9.87 1.24
CA GLN A 89 15.35 10.63 2.45
C GLN A 89 13.88 11.04 2.56
N TYR A 90 13.31 11.68 1.53
CA TYR A 90 11.90 12.07 1.54
C TYR A 90 10.95 10.87 1.63
N PHE A 91 11.32 9.74 1.01
CA PHE A 91 10.56 8.50 1.16
C PHE A 91 10.55 8.01 2.62
N VAL A 92 11.71 7.97 3.27
CA VAL A 92 11.82 7.54 4.68
C VAL A 92 11.07 8.48 5.62
N GLU A 93 11.22 9.80 5.43
CA GLU A 93 10.48 10.80 6.22
C GLU A 93 8.97 10.61 6.10
N HIS A 94 8.46 10.40 4.88
CA HIS A 94 7.04 10.11 4.67
C HIS A 94 6.61 8.80 5.33
N ARG A 95 7.44 7.75 5.25
CA ARG A 95 7.15 6.46 5.90
C ARG A 95 7.10 6.57 7.42
N GLN A 96 7.99 7.36 8.02
CA GLN A 96 7.97 7.63 9.45
C GLN A 96 6.65 8.29 9.85
N GLU A 97 6.22 9.33 9.13
CA GLU A 97 4.95 10.01 9.40
C GLU A 97 3.75 9.05 9.28
N VAL A 98 3.69 8.24 8.24
CA VAL A 98 2.62 7.25 8.03
C VAL A 98 2.58 6.24 9.18
N VAL A 99 3.75 5.73 9.60
CA VAL A 99 3.82 4.77 10.71
C VAL A 99 3.39 5.42 12.01
N THR A 100 3.85 6.63 12.32
CA THR A 100 3.45 7.37 13.52
C THR A 100 1.93 7.60 13.55
N ARG A 101 1.34 8.04 12.43
CA ARG A 101 -0.11 8.25 12.32
C ARG A 101 -0.90 6.95 12.52
N ARG A 102 -0.44 5.85 11.91
CA ARG A 102 -1.06 4.52 12.07
C ARG A 102 -0.99 4.05 13.52
N THR A 103 0.19 4.12 14.14
CA THR A 103 0.36 3.70 15.53
C THR A 103 -0.46 4.55 16.49
N ALA A 104 -0.56 5.88 16.27
CA ALA A 104 -1.41 6.75 17.08
C ALA A 104 -2.92 6.42 16.93
N PHE A 105 -3.35 6.04 15.73
CA PHE A 105 -4.70 5.58 15.48
C PHE A 105 -5.00 4.25 16.19
N ASP A 106 -4.09 3.29 16.08
CA ASP A 106 -4.22 1.99 16.73
C ASP A 106 -4.21 2.13 18.26
N LEU A 107 -3.34 2.99 18.81
CA LEU A 107 -3.30 3.32 20.23
C LEU A 107 -4.63 3.90 20.71
N ARG A 108 -5.18 4.90 19.99
CA ARG A 108 -6.47 5.51 20.36
C ARG A 108 -7.59 4.48 20.41
N LYS A 109 -7.66 3.59 19.40
CA LYS A 109 -8.66 2.51 19.39
C LYS A 109 -8.46 1.53 20.54
N ALA A 110 -7.22 1.19 20.87
CA ALA A 110 -6.91 0.33 22.00
C ALA A 110 -7.28 0.99 23.33
N GLU A 111 -7.03 2.29 23.49
CA GLU A 111 -7.41 3.06 24.69
C GLU A 111 -8.94 3.17 24.84
N GLU A 112 -9.67 3.46 23.76
CA GLU A 112 -11.14 3.46 23.75
C GLU A 112 -11.70 2.08 24.14
N ARG A 113 -11.09 1.01 23.64
CA ARG A 113 -11.46 -0.36 23.99
C ARG A 113 -11.16 -0.68 25.45
N ALA A 114 -9.96 -0.37 25.93
CA ALA A 114 -9.54 -0.55 27.31
C ALA A 114 -10.43 0.24 28.28
N HIS A 115 -10.84 1.46 27.90
CA HIS A 115 -11.77 2.27 28.67
C HIS A 115 -13.11 1.56 28.89
N ILE A 116 -13.68 0.96 27.84
CA ILE A 116 -14.92 0.17 27.95
C ILE A 116 -14.70 -1.07 28.82
N LEU A 117 -13.61 -1.82 28.59
CA LEU A 117 -13.29 -3.03 29.35
C LEU A 117 -13.17 -2.77 30.85
N ARG A 118 -12.48 -1.69 31.25
CA ARG A 118 -12.40 -1.26 32.67
C ARG A 118 -13.77 -0.98 33.28
N GLY A 119 -14.66 -0.34 32.52
CA GLY A 119 -16.03 -0.09 32.96
C GLY A 119 -16.82 -1.39 33.17
N LEU A 120 -16.71 -2.32 32.23
CA LEU A 120 -17.36 -3.63 32.32
C LEU A 120 -16.84 -4.47 33.50
N ILE A 121 -15.52 -4.53 33.70
CA ILE A 121 -14.92 -5.26 34.82
C ILE A 121 -15.40 -4.70 36.16
N LYS A 122 -15.37 -3.36 36.33
CA LYS A 122 -15.88 -2.70 37.54
C LYS A 122 -17.38 -2.96 37.75
N ALA A 123 -18.17 -2.97 36.68
CA ALA A 123 -19.61 -3.27 36.75
C ALA A 123 -19.88 -4.72 37.17
N ILE A 124 -19.11 -5.68 36.63
CA ILE A 124 -19.23 -7.11 36.96
C ILE A 124 -18.84 -7.36 38.42
N GLN A 125 -17.79 -6.72 38.92
CA GLN A 125 -17.40 -6.81 40.34
C GLN A 125 -18.49 -6.31 41.29
N ASN A 126 -19.40 -5.44 40.82
CA ASN A 126 -20.50 -4.87 41.60
C ASN A 126 -21.87 -5.24 41.02
N ILE A 127 -21.99 -6.45 40.45
CA ILE A 127 -23.12 -6.81 39.58
C ILE A 127 -24.48 -6.73 40.26
N ASP A 128 -24.59 -7.10 41.53
CA ASP A 128 -25.87 -7.08 42.25
C ASP A 128 -26.42 -5.65 42.39
N GLU A 129 -25.54 -4.69 42.67
CA GLU A 129 -25.89 -3.28 42.76
C GLU A 129 -26.22 -2.69 41.39
N VAL A 130 -25.44 -3.04 40.36
CA VAL A 130 -25.69 -2.64 38.97
C VAL A 130 -27.06 -3.14 38.49
N ILE A 131 -27.39 -4.41 38.74
CA ILE A 131 -28.70 -4.99 38.39
C ILE A 131 -29.83 -4.30 39.16
N LYS A 132 -29.62 -3.97 40.45
CA LYS A 132 -30.62 -3.26 41.25
C LYS A 132 -30.91 -1.88 40.67
N ILE A 133 -29.88 -1.12 40.28
CA ILE A 133 -30.03 0.20 39.65
C ILE A 133 -30.76 0.09 38.30
N ILE A 134 -30.38 -0.88 37.46
CA ILE A 134 -31.02 -1.08 36.16
C ILE A 134 -32.49 -1.47 36.32
N LYS A 135 -32.82 -2.40 37.23
CA LYS A 135 -34.21 -2.83 37.49
C LYS A 135 -35.09 -1.73 38.10
N ALA A 136 -34.51 -0.83 38.88
CA ALA A 136 -35.22 0.29 39.47
C ALA A 136 -35.47 1.44 38.47
N SER A 137 -34.74 1.45 37.35
CA SER A 137 -34.82 2.49 36.32
C SER A 137 -35.97 2.23 35.36
N ARG A 138 -36.64 3.31 34.91
CA ARG A 138 -37.82 3.21 34.02
C ARG A 138 -37.46 2.98 32.56
N ASN A 139 -36.28 3.40 32.14
CA ASN A 139 -35.79 3.30 30.77
C ASN A 139 -34.24 3.28 30.74
N ILE A 140 -33.66 3.02 29.57
CA ILE A 140 -32.20 2.91 29.38
C ILE A 140 -31.47 4.21 29.77
N GLU A 141 -32.04 5.37 29.45
CA GLU A 141 -31.42 6.67 29.73
C GLU A 141 -31.32 6.95 31.24
N THR A 142 -32.39 6.69 31.99
CA THR A 142 -32.40 6.80 33.46
C THR A 142 -31.42 5.82 34.11
N ALA A 143 -31.32 4.60 33.59
CA ALA A 143 -30.34 3.61 34.07
C ALA A 143 -28.90 4.07 33.83
N LYS A 144 -28.60 4.61 32.64
CA LYS A 144 -27.27 5.16 32.33
C LYS A 144 -26.91 6.29 33.28
N ASN A 145 -27.79 7.26 33.48
CA ASN A 145 -27.50 8.40 34.36
C ASN A 145 -27.27 7.97 35.81
N ALA A 146 -28.09 7.05 36.33
CA ALA A 146 -27.90 6.50 37.67
C ALA A 146 -26.57 5.72 37.81
N LEU A 147 -26.16 4.95 36.79
CA LEU A 147 -24.88 4.25 36.78
C LEU A 147 -23.69 5.21 36.70
N LYS A 148 -23.81 6.29 35.91
CA LYS A 148 -22.79 7.35 35.83
C LYS A 148 -22.64 8.06 37.17
N GLU A 149 -23.74 8.46 37.80
CA GLU A 149 -23.72 9.14 39.11
C GLU A 149 -23.16 8.25 40.23
N ARG A 150 -23.54 6.96 40.23
CA ARG A 150 -23.15 6.05 41.31
C ARG A 150 -21.71 5.57 41.23
N PHE A 151 -21.24 5.23 40.02
CA PHE A 151 -19.95 4.56 39.81
C PHE A 151 -18.94 5.39 39.02
N ASP A 152 -19.28 6.64 38.69
CA ASP A 152 -18.46 7.55 37.87
C ASP A 152 -18.09 6.94 36.51
N PHE A 153 -19.04 6.21 35.91
CA PHE A 153 -18.86 5.69 34.57
C PHE A 153 -18.96 6.81 33.53
N SER A 154 -18.19 6.72 32.46
CA SER A 154 -18.42 7.56 31.29
C SER A 154 -19.70 7.15 30.55
N ASP A 155 -20.21 8.01 29.67
CA ASP A 155 -21.44 7.70 28.92
C ASP A 155 -21.31 6.42 28.08
N ILE A 156 -20.15 6.23 27.45
CA ILE A 156 -19.83 5.06 26.61
C ILE A 156 -19.74 3.79 27.48
N GLN A 157 -19.15 3.89 28.67
CA GLN A 157 -19.11 2.77 29.62
C GLN A 157 -20.52 2.40 30.10
N ALA A 158 -21.30 3.40 30.53
CA ALA A 158 -22.67 3.18 30.99
C ALA A 158 -23.55 2.55 29.89
N GLN A 159 -23.41 3.00 28.64
CA GLN A 159 -24.06 2.38 27.49
C GLN A 159 -23.65 0.92 27.34
N ALA A 160 -22.34 0.62 27.34
CA ALA A 160 -21.83 -0.74 27.20
C ALA A 160 -22.29 -1.68 28.34
N ILE A 161 -22.45 -1.15 29.56
CA ILE A 161 -22.95 -1.91 30.72
C ILE A 161 -24.43 -2.24 30.55
N VAL A 162 -25.26 -1.29 30.10
CA VAL A 162 -26.70 -1.53 29.88
C VAL A 162 -26.93 -2.48 28.71
N ASP A 163 -26.09 -2.43 27.68
CA ASP A 163 -26.14 -3.32 26.51
C ASP A 163 -25.56 -4.72 26.78
N MET A 164 -25.04 -4.96 27.99
CA MET A 164 -24.43 -6.23 28.36
C MET A 164 -25.45 -7.37 28.38
N ARG A 165 -25.10 -8.50 27.74
CA ARG A 165 -25.90 -9.72 27.79
C ARG A 165 -25.62 -10.50 29.06
N LEU A 166 -26.65 -11.09 29.68
CA LEU A 166 -26.54 -11.88 30.91
C LEU A 166 -25.47 -13.00 30.85
N GLY A 167 -25.24 -13.61 29.68
CA GLY A 167 -24.21 -14.63 29.51
C GLY A 167 -22.77 -14.15 29.75
N ARG A 168 -22.51 -12.83 29.69
CA ARG A 168 -21.19 -12.25 30.00
C ARG A 168 -20.84 -12.26 31.49
N LEU A 169 -21.79 -12.63 32.35
CA LEU A 169 -21.58 -12.75 33.80
C LEU A 169 -20.95 -14.09 34.21
N THR A 170 -20.74 -15.01 33.27
CA THR A 170 -20.08 -16.29 33.55
C THR A 170 -18.59 -16.09 33.81
N SER A 171 -18.01 -16.86 34.74
CA SER A 171 -16.60 -16.70 35.14
C SER A 171 -15.62 -16.76 33.97
N LEU A 172 -15.90 -17.61 32.97
CA LEU A 172 -15.08 -17.72 31.75
C LEU A 172 -15.09 -16.45 30.88
N GLU A 173 -16.20 -15.72 30.83
CA GLU A 173 -16.29 -14.47 30.07
C GLU A 173 -15.61 -13.31 30.81
N ILE A 174 -15.62 -13.32 32.14
CA ILE A 174 -14.88 -12.36 32.97
C ILE A 174 -13.37 -12.50 32.75
N GLU A 175 -12.85 -13.74 32.83
CA GLU A 175 -11.44 -14.01 32.56
C GLU A 175 -11.00 -13.58 31.15
N LYS A 176 -11.89 -13.70 30.15
CA LYS A 176 -11.59 -13.23 28.79
C LYS A 176 -11.46 -11.71 28.73
N LEU A 177 -12.32 -10.98 29.44
CA LEU A 177 -12.26 -9.51 29.50
C LEU A 177 -10.98 -9.03 30.19
N GLU A 178 -10.56 -9.72 31.26
CA GLU A 178 -9.32 -9.41 31.97
C GLU A 178 -8.07 -9.74 31.13
N LYS A 179 -8.10 -10.80 30.32
CA LYS A 179 -7.01 -11.12 29.38
C LYS A 179 -6.96 -10.19 28.17
N GLU A 180 -8.09 -9.59 27.81
CA GLU A 180 -8.18 -8.63 26.70
C GLU A 180 -7.64 -7.24 27.08
N LEU A 181 -7.71 -6.88 28.37
CA LEU A 181 -7.24 -5.61 28.92
C LEU A 181 -5.72 -5.62 29.14
#